data_AF-A0A9D0KJ34-F1
#
_entry.id   AF-A0A9D0KJ34-F1
#
_cell.length_a   1.000
_cell.length_b   1.000
_cell.length_c   1.000
_cell.angle_alpha   90.00
_cell.angle_beta   90.00
_cell.angle_gamma   90.00
#
_symmetry.space_group_name_H-M   'P 1'
#
loop_
_entity.id
_entity.type
_entity.pdbx_description
1 polymer ?
#
loop_
_entity_poly.entity_id
_entity_poly.type
_entity_poly.pdbx_seq_one_letter_code
_entity_poly.pdbx_strand_id
1 'polypeptide(L)'
;MALARAAETGRLEAARKACMPAEIQVIQVGPWRFVGWPGEVFVEYGLRVERQVPQTFVISLANGELRGYVATPEAAREGGYEAVYGLFAPESGAILVARTLNLLSEMA
;
A
#
# COMPACT_ATOMS: atom_id res chain seq x y z
N MET A 1 -17.39 -0.78 -16.11
CA MET A 1 -17.37 0.12 -17.29
C MET A 1 -16.49 1.36 -17.12
N ALA A 2 -16.37 1.96 -15.92
CA ALA A 2 -15.58 3.18 -15.72
C ALA A 2 -14.07 3.00 -16.01
N LEU A 3 -13.42 1.97 -15.45
CA LEU A 3 -12.01 1.69 -15.69
C LEU A 3 -11.70 1.33 -17.15
N ALA A 4 -12.58 0.57 -17.81
CA ALA A 4 -12.44 0.24 -19.24
C ALA A 4 -12.44 1.50 -20.13
N ARG A 5 -13.38 2.43 -19.90
CA ARG A 5 -13.39 3.73 -20.61
C ARG A 5 -12.19 4.62 -20.25
N ALA A 6 -11.74 4.57 -18.99
CA ALA A 6 -10.53 5.28 -18.57
C ALA A 6 -9.28 4.72 -19.27
N ALA A 7 -9.23 3.42 -19.53
CA ALA A 7 -8.16 2.78 -20.30
C ALA A 7 -8.16 3.24 -21.76
N GLU A 8 -9.31 3.23 -22.43
CA GLU A 8 -9.46 3.70 -23.82
C GLU A 8 -9.02 5.15 -24.03
N THR A 9 -9.26 6.00 -23.01
CA THR A 9 -8.93 7.44 -23.06
C THR A 9 -7.55 7.77 -22.47
N GLY A 10 -6.75 6.77 -22.10
CA GLY A 10 -5.41 6.95 -21.51
C GLY A 10 -5.41 7.50 -20.07
N ARG A 11 -6.57 7.81 -19.49
CA ARG A 11 -6.70 8.32 -18.11
C ARG A 11 -6.27 7.29 -17.06
N LEU A 12 -6.47 6.00 -17.33
CA LEU A 12 -6.00 4.93 -16.45
C LEU A 12 -4.47 4.91 -16.35
N GLU A 13 -3.78 5.06 -17.49
CA GLU A 13 -2.32 5.10 -17.52
C GLU A 13 -1.78 6.35 -16.83
N ALA A 14 -2.43 7.51 -17.03
CA ALA A 14 -2.08 8.73 -16.32
C ALA A 14 -2.25 8.58 -14.79
N ALA A 15 -3.34 7.95 -14.33
CA ALA A 15 -3.56 7.66 -12.92
C ALA A 15 -2.50 6.71 -12.35
N ARG A 16 -2.16 5.64 -13.08
CA ARG A 16 -1.08 4.71 -12.72
C ARG A 16 0.26 5.42 -12.60
N LYS A 17 0.61 6.25 -13.59
CA LYS A 17 1.87 7.00 -13.61
C LYS A 17 1.95 8.00 -12.45
N ALA A 18 0.83 8.60 -12.06
CA ALA A 18 0.78 9.50 -10.90
C ALA A 18 1.03 8.79 -9.56
N CYS A 19 0.81 7.47 -9.49
CA CYS A 19 1.14 6.66 -8.31
C CYS A 19 2.61 6.23 -8.25
N MET A 20 3.44 6.63 -9.23
CA MET A 20 4.85 6.23 -9.31
C MET A 20 5.79 7.39 -8.98
N PRO A 21 6.83 7.17 -8.15
CA PRO A 21 7.13 5.92 -7.46
C PRO A 21 6.16 5.66 -6.30
N ALA A 22 5.75 4.40 -6.13
CA ALA A 22 5.10 3.91 -4.91
C ALA A 22 6.19 3.64 -3.86
N GLU A 23 6.78 4.70 -3.33
CA GLU A 23 7.95 4.65 -2.43
C GLU A 23 7.60 3.99 -1.09
N ILE A 24 8.44 3.04 -0.64
CA ILE A 24 8.47 2.59 0.76
C ILE A 24 9.69 3.22 1.40
N GLN A 25 9.47 4.06 2.41
CA GLN A 25 10.55 4.70 3.17
C GLN A 25 10.68 4.06 4.54
N VAL A 26 11.90 3.82 5.01
CA VAL A 26 12.16 3.37 6.38
C VAL A 26 13.09 4.35 7.07
N ILE A 27 12.69 4.83 8.25
CA ILE A 27 13.50 5.66 9.13
C ILE A 27 13.74 4.89 10.41
N GLN A 28 15.01 4.70 10.78
CA GLN A 28 15.39 4.04 12.02
C GLN A 28 15.92 5.05 13.04
N VAL A 29 15.39 4.98 14.26
CA VAL A 29 15.82 5.80 15.41
C VAL A 29 16.07 4.87 16.59
N GLY A 30 17.34 4.60 16.88
CA GLY A 30 17.73 3.59 17.87
C GLY A 30 17.15 2.21 17.49
N PRO A 31 16.41 1.53 18.39
CA PRO A 31 15.78 0.26 18.07
C PRO A 31 14.44 0.38 17.31
N TRP A 32 13.90 1.60 17.15
CA TRP A 32 12.59 1.86 16.57
C TRP A 32 12.69 2.05 15.06
N ARG A 33 11.77 1.46 14.30
CA ARG A 33 11.70 1.58 12.85
C ARG A 33 10.34 2.13 12.44
N PHE A 34 10.33 3.18 11.62
CA PHE A 34 9.13 3.81 11.10
C PHE A 34 9.07 3.57 9.59
N VAL A 35 8.05 2.87 9.12
CA VAL A 35 7.86 2.53 7.72
C VAL A 35 6.76 3.42 7.15
N GLY A 36 7.09 4.24 6.16
CA GLY A 36 6.13 5.01 5.39
C GLY A 36 5.63 4.22 4.18
N TRP A 37 4.31 4.05 4.07
CA TRP A 37 3.63 3.52 2.89
C TRP A 37 2.81 4.61 2.19
N PRO A 38 2.79 4.61 0.84
CA PRO A 38 2.00 5.55 0.08
C PRO A 38 0.53 5.11 0.05
N GLY A 39 -0.38 6.08 0.02
CA GLY A 39 -1.81 5.84 -0.10
C GLY A 39 -2.49 5.24 1.14
N GLU A 40 -3.76 4.88 0.95
CA GLU A 40 -4.64 4.36 1.99
C GLU A 40 -4.58 2.83 1.97
N VAL A 41 -4.02 2.22 3.03
CA VAL A 41 -3.80 0.78 3.10
C VAL A 41 -4.53 0.23 4.32
N PHE A 42 -5.22 -0.90 4.14
CA PHE A 42 -5.91 -1.57 5.23
C PHE A 42 -4.95 -1.97 6.36
N VAL A 43 -5.40 -1.79 7.61
CA VAL A 43 -4.57 -1.89 8.82
C VAL A 43 -3.97 -3.27 9.02
N GLU A 44 -4.65 -4.31 8.54
CA GLU A 44 -4.24 -5.71 8.61
C GLU A 44 -2.87 -5.95 7.97
N TYR A 45 -2.56 -5.22 6.89
CA TYR A 45 -1.25 -5.30 6.24
C TYR A 45 -0.16 -4.67 7.11
N GLY A 46 -0.42 -3.51 7.71
CA GLY A 46 0.51 -2.86 8.64
C GLY A 46 0.80 -3.75 9.85
N LEU A 47 -0.26 -4.24 10.51
CA LEU A 47 -0.16 -5.16 11.65
C LEU A 47 0.61 -6.44 11.31
N ARG A 48 0.55 -6.92 10.07
CA ARG A 48 1.32 -8.08 9.62
C ARG A 48 2.83 -7.82 9.62
N VAL A 49 3.27 -6.61 9.30
CA VAL A 49 4.69 -6.21 9.42
C VAL A 49 5.08 -6.13 10.89
N GLU A 50 4.30 -5.42 11.70
CA GLU A 50 4.60 -5.18 13.12
C GLU A 50 4.71 -6.47 13.93
N ARG A 51 3.89 -7.48 13.61
CA ARG A 51 3.95 -8.81 14.24
C ARG A 51 5.22 -9.60 13.91
N GLN A 52 5.84 -9.34 12.76
CA GLN A 52 7.04 -10.05 12.30
C GLN A 52 8.32 -9.33 12.71
N VAL A 53 8.30 -8.01 12.79
CA VAL A 53 9.45 -7.19 13.16
C VAL A 53 9.08 -6.28 14.34
N PRO A 54 9.39 -6.69 15.58
CA PRO A 54 9.11 -5.88 16.77
C PRO A 54 9.70 -4.47 16.67
N GLN A 55 9.05 -3.51 17.35
CA GLN A 55 9.45 -2.09 17.35
C GLN A 55 9.43 -1.43 15.96
N THR A 56 8.67 -2.00 15.03
CA THR A 56 8.37 -1.40 13.73
C THR A 56 6.96 -0.83 13.75
N PHE A 57 6.79 0.36 13.19
CA PHE A 57 5.51 1.07 13.10
C PHE A 57 5.22 1.41 11.65
N VAL A 58 4.07 1.01 11.14
CA VAL A 58 3.67 1.30 9.76
C VAL A 58 2.78 2.54 9.72
N ILE A 59 3.19 3.52 8.90
CA ILE A 59 2.52 4.81 8.70
C ILE A 59 2.02 4.85 7.26
N SER A 60 0.69 4.84 7.07
CA SER A 60 0.07 5.03 5.75
C SER A 60 0.04 6.51 5.36
N LEU A 61 -0.36 6.80 4.11
CA LEU A 61 -0.40 8.16 3.55
C LEU A 61 0.94 8.92 3.60
N ALA A 62 2.05 8.19 3.57
CA ALA A 62 3.39 8.77 3.57
C ALA A 62 3.94 8.85 2.13
N ASN A 63 4.45 10.03 1.75
CA ASN A 63 5.23 10.26 0.52
C ASN A 63 4.58 9.83 -0.82
N GLY A 64 3.26 9.58 -0.86
CA GLY A 64 2.57 9.23 -2.09
C GLY A 64 1.09 8.85 -1.91
N GLU A 65 0.38 8.72 -3.03
CA GLU A 65 -1.04 8.35 -3.10
C GLU A 65 -1.23 7.16 -4.06
N LEU A 66 -2.07 6.18 -3.67
CA LEU A 66 -2.37 4.98 -4.46
C LEU A 66 -3.81 4.95 -5.00
N ARG A 67 -4.38 6.12 -5.36
CA ARG A 67 -5.70 6.27 -6.01
C ARG A 67 -6.76 5.32 -5.44
N GLY A 68 -7.22 5.65 -4.23
CA GLY A 68 -8.14 4.83 -3.44
C GLY A 68 -7.40 3.93 -2.45
N TYR A 69 -8.07 2.86 -2.00
CA TYR A 69 -7.55 1.97 -0.98
C TYR A 69 -6.88 0.73 -1.55
N VAL A 70 -5.89 0.22 -0.81
CA VAL A 70 -5.39 -1.15 -0.92
C VAL A 70 -6.12 -2.00 0.10
N ALA A 71 -7.22 -2.60 -0.33
CA ALA A 71 -8.10 -3.41 0.50
C ALA A 71 -7.58 -4.84 0.73
N THR A 72 -8.14 -5.50 1.75
CA THR A 72 -7.97 -6.96 1.92
C THR A 72 -8.83 -7.73 0.91
N PRO A 73 -8.48 -8.99 0.57
CA PRO A 73 -9.33 -9.83 -0.27
C PRO A 73 -10.74 -10.02 0.32
N GLU A 74 -10.84 -10.08 1.64
CA GLU A 74 -12.10 -10.18 2.37
C GLU A 74 -12.95 -8.92 2.19
N ALA A 75 -12.39 -7.73 2.41
CA ALA A 75 -13.09 -6.46 2.22
C ALA A 75 -13.51 -6.24 0.75
N ALA A 76 -12.66 -6.65 -0.20
CA ALA A 76 -12.99 -6.61 -1.63
C ALA A 76 -14.20 -7.49 -1.98
N ARG A 77 -14.37 -8.63 -1.32
CA ARG A 77 -15.55 -9.49 -1.49
C ARG A 77 -16.81 -8.89 -0.85
N GLU A 78 -16.66 -8.20 0.28
CA GLU A 78 -17.79 -7.56 0.98
C GLU A 78 -18.30 -6.33 0.23
N GLY A 79 -17.45 -5.66 -0.56
CA GLY A 79 -17.86 -4.57 -1.44
C GLY A 79 -18.19 -3.27 -0.69
N GLY A 80 -17.60 -3.06 0.49
CA GLY A 80 -17.64 -1.78 1.20
C GLY A 80 -17.01 -0.64 0.39
N TYR A 81 -17.33 0.60 0.70
CA TYR A 81 -16.91 1.80 -0.06
C TYR A 81 -15.40 1.78 -0.36
N GLU A 82 -14.60 1.50 0.68
CA GLU A 82 -13.15 1.46 0.63
C GLU A 82 -12.65 0.42 -0.38
N ALA A 83 -13.37 -0.70 -0.54
CA ALA A 83 -12.92 -1.84 -1.33
C ALA A 83 -13.34 -1.79 -2.82
N VAL A 84 -14.32 -0.96 -3.19
CA VAL A 84 -14.85 -0.92 -4.57
C VAL A 84 -14.18 0.14 -5.45
N TYR A 85 -13.58 1.18 -4.85
CA TYR A 85 -13.04 2.33 -5.59
C TYR A 85 -11.50 2.39 -5.65
N GLY A 86 -10.81 1.36 -5.16
CA GLY A 86 -9.36 1.24 -5.27
C GLY A 86 -8.90 0.93 -6.70
N LEU A 87 -7.84 1.61 -7.14
CA LEU A 87 -7.18 1.29 -8.42
C LEU A 87 -6.41 -0.04 -8.36
N PHE A 88 -5.92 -0.40 -7.17
CA PHE A 88 -5.03 -1.54 -6.96
C PHE A 88 -5.80 -2.76 -6.47
N ALA A 89 -5.41 -3.93 -6.97
CA ALA A 89 -5.98 -5.20 -6.53
C ALA A 89 -5.51 -5.54 -5.10
N PRO A 90 -6.29 -6.31 -4.31
CA PRO A 90 -5.95 -6.65 -2.92
C PRO A 90 -4.55 -7.25 -2.74
N GLU A 91 -4.06 -7.99 -3.72
CA GLU A 91 -2.72 -8.59 -3.73
C GLU A 91 -1.61 -7.55 -3.58
N SER A 92 -1.87 -6.29 -3.94
CA SER A 92 -0.92 -5.18 -3.79
C SER A 92 -0.53 -4.94 -2.33
N GLY A 93 -1.44 -5.19 -1.38
CA GLY A 93 -1.12 -5.07 0.06
C GLY A 93 -0.12 -6.13 0.50
N ALA A 94 -0.25 -7.36 -0.01
CA ALA A 94 0.73 -8.42 0.24
C ALA A 94 2.11 -8.09 -0.37
N ILE A 95 2.14 -7.42 -1.53
CA ILE A 95 3.38 -6.92 -2.14
C ILE A 95 4.02 -5.86 -1.24
N LEU A 96 3.27 -4.87 -0.74
CA LEU A 96 3.79 -3.85 0.18
C LEU A 96 4.42 -4.48 1.43
N VAL A 97 3.73 -5.46 2.04
CA VAL A 97 4.26 -6.21 3.19
C VAL A 97 5.57 -6.91 2.84
N ALA A 98 5.60 -7.69 1.76
CA ALA A 98 6.78 -8.44 1.37
C ALA A 98 7.98 -7.53 1.08
N ARG A 99 7.76 -6.42 0.36
CA ARG A 99 8.82 -5.45 0.05
C ARG A 99 9.32 -4.73 1.30
N THR A 100 8.43 -4.42 2.23
CA THR A 100 8.79 -3.83 3.53
C THR A 100 9.67 -4.76 4.35
N LEU A 101 9.30 -6.04 4.46
CA LEU A 101 10.09 -7.02 5.22
C LEU A 101 11.48 -7.21 4.63
N ASN A 102 11.60 -7.21 3.31
CA ASN A 102 12.90 -7.25 2.63
C ASN A 102 13.75 -6.00 2.94
N LEU A 103 13.16 -4.81 2.88
CA LEU A 103 13.90 -3.58 3.24
C LEU A 103 14.36 -3.60 4.70
N LEU A 104 13.52 -4.08 5.61
CA LEU A 104 13.85 -4.17 7.03
C LEU A 104 14.96 -5.19 7.32
N SER A 105 15.05 -6.29 6.54
CA SER A 105 16.12 -7.28 6.72
C SER A 105 17.46 -6.81 6.16
N GLU A 106 17.47 -5.93 5.17
CA GLU A 106 18.68 -5.28 4.64
C GLU A 106 19.27 -4.24 5.60
N MET A 107 18.49 -3.75 6.56
CA MET A 107 18.93 -2.79 7.59
C MET A 107 19.49 -3.43 8.87
N ALA A 108 19.44 -4.77 8.96
CA ALA A 108 19.84 -5.53 10.14
C ALA A 108 21.35 -5.80 10.22
#